data_AF-A0A9Q3JYE2-F1
#
_entry.id   AF-A0A9Q3JYE2-F1
#
_cell.length_a   1.000
_cell.length_b   1.000
_cell.length_c   1.000
_cell.angle_alpha   90.00
_cell.angle_beta   90.00
_cell.angle_gamma   90.00
#
_symmetry.space_group_name_H-M   'P 1'
#
loop_
_entity.id
_entity.type
_entity.pdbx_description
1 polymer ?
#
loop_
_entity_poly.entity_id
_entity_poly.type
_entity_poly.pdbx_seq_one_letter_code
_entity_poly.pdbx_strand_id
1 'polypeptide(L)'
;MDQSKVQQILNWPPPRNLKALQYFLGFANFYRRFIKNYSKKISSLRSFLKKDSCFPLDEEALKTNASNYALGAVLSQISGSGKHPISLKSRKRIPEELKYEIHDKELLGIVWALKRWRAFLLSLSSPFEVLTNHSSLQYFMSSKVLTWREARWAEFLSEFHFSITYCPGCLATLPDALSLWDNVYPERGEDFISKNPMSFQQLIKQDEVHPSRYFAVKVESFSKLID
;
A
#
# COMPACT_ATOMS: atom_id res chain seq x y z
N MET A 1 6.14 -10.22 41.90
CA MET A 1 6.27 -10.60 40.48
C MET A 1 7.74 -10.54 40.12
N ASP A 2 8.22 -11.51 39.36
CA ASP A 2 9.61 -11.59 38.92
C ASP A 2 9.90 -10.47 37.90
N GLN A 3 10.75 -9.49 38.25
CA GLN A 3 10.97 -8.30 37.43
C GLN A 3 11.59 -8.65 36.06
N SER A 4 12.39 -9.71 35.99
CA SER A 4 13.00 -10.23 34.76
C SER A 4 11.95 -10.64 33.72
N LYS A 5 10.87 -11.30 34.14
CA LYS A 5 9.77 -11.73 33.25
C LYS A 5 8.94 -10.54 32.77
N VAL A 6 8.77 -9.52 33.61
CA VAL A 6 8.07 -8.29 33.23
C VAL A 6 8.88 -7.53 32.17
N GLN A 7 10.20 -7.45 32.33
CA GLN A 7 11.08 -6.81 31.36
C GLN A 7 11.07 -7.52 29.99
N GLN A 8 10.98 -8.85 29.97
CA GLN A 8 10.84 -9.61 28.72
C GLN A 8 9.54 -9.29 27.97
N ILE A 9 8.45 -9.02 28.70
CA ILE A 9 7.17 -8.63 28.09
C ILE A 9 7.22 -7.19 27.58
N LEU A 10 7.87 -6.29 28.33
CA LEU A 10 8.05 -4.89 27.92
C LEU A 10 8.90 -4.77 26.66
N ASN A 11 9.93 -5.61 26.52
CA ASN A 11 10.83 -5.62 25.37
C ASN A 11 10.34 -6.52 24.22
N TRP A 12 9.08 -6.99 24.28
CA TRP A 12 8.55 -7.86 23.25
C TRP A 12 8.41 -7.11 21.91
N PRO A 13 9.02 -7.61 20.82
CA PRO A 13 8.99 -6.90 19.54
C PRO A 13 7.56 -6.85 18.98
N PRO A 14 7.13 -5.72 18.39
CA PRO A 14 5.80 -5.60 17.81
C PRO A 14 5.60 -6.67 16.71
N PRO A 15 4.46 -7.37 16.68
CA PRO A 15 4.22 -8.43 15.72
C PRO A 15 4.15 -7.85 14.31
N ARG A 16 5.02 -8.29 13.40
CA ARG A 16 5.04 -7.86 11.98
C ARG A 16 4.37 -8.85 11.02
N ASN A 17 4.13 -10.08 11.50
CA ASN A 17 3.63 -11.20 10.71
C ASN A 17 2.42 -11.87 11.41
N LEU A 18 1.55 -12.53 10.63
CA LEU A 18 0.40 -13.30 11.17
C LEU A 18 0.82 -14.32 12.24
N LYS A 19 1.91 -15.07 12.01
CA LYS A 19 2.43 -16.04 12.98
C LYS A 19 2.88 -15.37 14.29
N ALA A 20 3.57 -14.24 14.20
CA ALA A 20 4.01 -13.48 15.38
C ALA A 20 2.83 -12.91 16.16
N LEU A 21 1.78 -12.47 15.46
CA LEU A 21 0.53 -12.03 16.09
C LEU A 21 -0.20 -13.17 16.79
N GLN A 22 -0.33 -14.32 16.13
CA GLN A 22 -0.96 -15.51 16.73
C GLN A 22 -0.21 -15.94 17.99
N TYR A 23 1.13 -15.92 17.95
CA TYR A 23 1.98 -16.22 19.09
C TYR A 23 1.78 -15.23 20.24
N PHE A 24 1.78 -13.92 19.95
CA PHE A 24 1.50 -12.87 20.93
C PHE A 24 0.09 -12.98 21.52
N LEU A 25 -0.93 -13.24 20.70
CA LEU A 25 -2.31 -13.39 21.15
C LEU A 25 -2.50 -14.67 21.98
N GLY A 26 -1.81 -15.76 21.64
CA GLY A 26 -1.78 -16.97 22.46
C GLY A 26 -1.18 -16.71 23.83
N PHE A 27 -0.04 -16.03 23.87
CA PHE A 27 0.61 -15.58 25.12
C PHE A 27 -0.30 -14.66 25.94
N ALA A 28 -0.84 -13.60 25.33
CA ALA A 28 -1.70 -12.64 26.02
C ALA A 28 -2.98 -13.30 26.56
N ASN A 29 -3.47 -14.36 25.89
CA ASN A 29 -4.68 -15.06 26.31
C ASN A 29 -4.50 -15.81 27.63
N PHE A 30 -3.27 -16.26 27.94
CA PHE A 30 -2.92 -16.84 29.24
C PHE A 30 -3.18 -15.84 30.38
N TYR A 31 -2.90 -14.56 30.16
CA TYR A 31 -3.07 -13.49 31.14
C TYR A 31 -4.43 -12.80 31.10
N ARG A 32 -5.38 -13.27 30.28
CA ARG A 32 -6.68 -12.58 30.07
C ARG A 32 -7.44 -12.32 31.37
N ARG A 33 -7.31 -13.22 32.36
CA ARG A 33 -8.02 -13.13 33.65
C ARG A 33 -7.51 -11.97 34.52
N PHE A 34 -6.28 -11.53 34.29
CA PHE A 34 -5.64 -10.46 35.05
C PHE A 34 -5.75 -9.09 34.37
N ILE A 35 -6.24 -9.04 33.12
CA ILE A 35 -6.33 -7.82 32.31
C ILE A 35 -7.80 -7.39 32.21
N LYS A 36 -8.15 -6.28 32.85
CA LYS A 36 -9.50 -5.71 32.78
C LYS A 36 -9.85 -5.33 31.33
N ASN A 37 -11.04 -5.69 30.88
CA ASN A 37 -11.54 -5.44 29.52
C ASN A 37 -10.63 -6.01 28.41
N TYR A 38 -9.93 -7.12 28.66
CA TYR A 38 -9.03 -7.78 27.72
C TYR A 38 -9.62 -7.93 26.32
N SER A 39 -10.85 -8.44 26.22
CA SER A 39 -11.53 -8.65 24.93
C SER A 39 -11.68 -7.37 24.12
N LYS A 40 -11.94 -6.23 24.77
CA LYS A 40 -12.06 -4.92 24.12
C LYS A 40 -10.70 -4.35 23.72
N LYS A 41 -9.66 -4.58 24.52
CA LYS A 41 -8.29 -4.14 24.20
C LYS A 41 -7.68 -4.88 23.02
N ILE A 42 -8.03 -6.16 22.84
CA ILE A 42 -7.47 -7.04 21.81
C ILE A 42 -8.40 -7.20 20.60
N SER A 43 -9.60 -6.62 20.61
CA SER A 43 -10.52 -6.71 19.47
C SER A 43 -9.91 -6.15 18.19
N SER A 44 -9.17 -5.04 18.28
CA SER A 44 -8.43 -4.46 17.16
C SER A 44 -7.37 -5.43 16.64
N LEU A 45 -6.56 -6.03 17.53
CA LEU A 45 -5.55 -7.01 17.16
C LEU A 45 -6.12 -8.30 16.58
N ARG A 46 -7.23 -8.80 17.12
CA ARG A 46 -7.94 -9.98 16.60
C ARG A 46 -8.57 -9.74 15.24
N SER A 47 -8.90 -8.49 14.91
CA SER A 47 -9.44 -8.16 13.58
C SER A 47 -8.43 -8.48 12.47
N PHE A 48 -7.12 -8.41 12.77
CA PHE A 48 -6.01 -8.79 11.87
C PHE A 48 -5.82 -10.31 11.69
N LEU A 49 -6.60 -11.15 12.37
CA LEU A 49 -6.62 -12.60 12.13
C LEU A 49 -7.69 -13.03 11.14
N LYS A 50 -8.58 -12.12 10.72
CA LYS A 50 -9.63 -12.45 9.75
C LYS A 50 -9.00 -12.68 8.38
N LYS A 51 -9.51 -13.67 7.66
CA LYS A 51 -9.22 -13.87 6.24
C LYS A 51 -9.52 -12.52 5.55
N ASP A 52 -8.53 -11.95 4.87
CA ASP A 52 -8.55 -10.62 4.20
C ASP A 52 -8.11 -9.40 5.02
N SER A 53 -7.54 -9.57 6.21
CA SER A 53 -7.01 -8.44 7.01
C SER A 53 -5.50 -8.24 6.85
N CYS A 54 -5.10 -7.00 6.56
CA CYS A 54 -3.73 -6.62 6.24
C CYS A 54 -2.96 -6.14 7.47
N PHE A 55 -1.73 -6.62 7.66
CA PHE A 55 -0.86 -6.17 8.75
C PHE A 55 -0.32 -4.76 8.47
N PRO A 56 -0.34 -3.82 9.44
CA PRO A 56 0.29 -2.53 9.26
C PRO A 56 1.82 -2.68 9.24
N LEU A 57 2.44 -2.32 8.11
CA LEU A 57 3.88 -2.00 8.04
C LEU A 57 4.09 -0.57 8.54
N ASP A 58 5.09 -0.40 9.40
CA ASP A 58 5.52 0.88 9.97
C ASP A 58 6.35 1.64 8.93
N GLU A 59 5.75 2.63 8.23
CA GLU A 59 6.30 3.91 7.74
C GLU A 59 5.44 4.48 6.59
N GLU A 60 5.58 5.78 6.29
CA GLU A 60 4.90 6.43 5.15
C GLU A 60 5.12 5.60 3.89
N ALA A 61 4.02 5.05 3.38
CA ALA A 61 4.08 4.00 2.39
C ALA A 61 3.46 4.51 1.09
N LEU A 62 4.31 4.69 0.08
CA LEU A 62 3.86 4.81 -1.29
C LEU A 62 3.56 3.41 -1.79
N LYS A 63 2.28 3.12 -2.04
CA LYS A 63 1.89 1.84 -2.61
C LYS A 63 1.56 1.97 -4.07
N THR A 64 2.21 1.16 -4.90
CA THR A 64 2.00 1.17 -6.35
C THR A 64 1.59 -0.20 -6.83
N ASN A 65 0.72 -0.21 -7.82
CA ASN A 65 0.33 -1.41 -8.54
C ASN A 65 0.15 -1.09 -10.02
N ALA A 66 0.61 -2.01 -10.86
CA ALA A 66 0.60 -1.82 -12.29
C ALA A 66 -0.11 -3.03 -12.94
N SER A 67 -1.39 -2.90 -13.27
CA SER A 67 -2.06 -3.93 -14.06
C SER A 67 -1.61 -3.86 -15.52
N ASN A 68 -1.99 -4.85 -16.33
CA ASN A 68 -1.66 -4.86 -17.75
C ASN A 68 -2.11 -3.58 -18.50
N TYR A 69 -3.21 -2.96 -18.05
CA TYR A 69 -3.87 -1.87 -18.78
C TYR A 69 -3.94 -0.54 -18.01
N ALA A 70 -3.73 -0.55 -16.69
CA ALA A 70 -3.78 0.66 -15.87
C ALA A 70 -2.72 0.66 -14.78
N LEU A 71 -2.32 1.87 -14.40
CA LEU A 71 -1.48 2.14 -13.25
C LEU A 71 -2.35 2.68 -12.12
N GLY A 72 -2.14 2.16 -10.91
CA GLY A 72 -2.79 2.61 -9.68
C GLY A 72 -1.75 2.87 -8.61
N ALA A 73 -1.87 3.99 -7.90
CA ALA A 73 -1.00 4.31 -6.79
C ALA A 73 -1.75 4.99 -5.65
N VAL A 74 -1.29 4.74 -4.44
CA VAL A 74 -1.83 5.26 -3.20
C VAL A 74 -0.69 5.80 -2.34
N LEU A 75 -0.75 7.07 -2.01
CA LEU A 75 0.11 7.67 -0.98
C LEU A 75 -0.63 7.61 0.36
N SER A 76 -0.04 6.96 1.36
CA SER A 76 -0.64 6.81 2.69
C SER A 76 0.26 7.42 3.78
N GLN A 77 -0.36 8.18 4.68
CA GLN A 77 0.26 8.62 5.92
C GLN A 77 0.03 7.57 7.01
N ILE A 78 0.99 7.41 7.90
CA ILE A 78 0.78 6.66 9.12
C ILE A 78 0.42 7.61 10.24
N SER A 79 -0.67 7.31 10.94
CA SER A 79 -0.98 7.87 12.23
C SER A 79 -1.08 6.73 13.24
N GLY A 80 -0.96 7.00 14.55
CA GLY A 80 -1.03 5.97 15.60
C GLY A 80 -2.29 5.09 15.58
N SER A 81 -3.31 5.47 14.80
CA SER A 81 -4.53 4.70 14.53
C SER A 81 -4.48 3.77 13.30
N GLY A 82 -3.43 3.81 12.48
CA GLY A 82 -3.31 3.03 11.24
C GLY A 82 -2.89 3.86 10.01
N LYS A 83 -2.92 3.21 8.84
CA LYS A 83 -2.60 3.84 7.55
C LYS A 83 -3.82 4.62 7.04
N HIS A 84 -3.63 5.92 6.79
CA HIS A 84 -4.64 6.80 6.21
C HIS A 84 -4.22 7.22 4.81
N PRO A 85 -5.03 6.96 3.77
CA PRO A 85 -4.71 7.39 2.43
C PRO A 85 -4.76 8.92 2.35
N ILE A 86 -3.66 9.55 1.91
CA ILE A 86 -3.59 10.98 1.63
C ILE A 86 -4.10 11.25 0.21
N SER A 87 -3.63 10.45 -0.76
CA SER A 87 -3.90 10.70 -2.17
C SER A 87 -3.95 9.40 -2.96
N LEU A 88 -4.98 9.28 -3.80
CA LEU A 88 -5.19 8.19 -4.73
C LEU A 88 -5.00 8.73 -6.14
N LYS A 89 -4.18 8.06 -6.95
CA LYS A 89 -3.99 8.40 -8.35
C LYS A 89 -4.04 7.14 -9.19
N SER A 90 -4.72 7.22 -10.33
CA SER A 90 -4.78 6.14 -11.30
C SER A 90 -4.89 6.69 -12.72
N ARG A 91 -4.30 5.98 -13.67
CA ARG A 91 -4.40 6.29 -15.10
C ARG A 91 -4.35 5.03 -15.95
N LYS A 92 -4.91 5.12 -17.16
CA LYS A 92 -4.73 4.10 -18.19
C LYS A 92 -3.30 4.14 -18.73
N ARG A 93 -2.81 2.98 -19.17
CA ARG A 93 -1.57 2.91 -19.94
C ARG A 93 -1.78 3.38 -21.35
N ILE A 94 -0.77 4.04 -21.88
CA ILE A 94 -0.72 4.51 -23.27
C ILE A 94 -0.31 3.31 -24.17
N PRO A 95 -0.73 3.23 -25.45
CA PRO A 95 -0.41 2.10 -26.33
C PRO A 95 1.07 1.67 -26.38
N GLU A 96 2.01 2.61 -26.26
CA GLU A 96 3.43 2.31 -26.21
C GLU A 96 3.83 1.59 -24.91
N GLU A 97 3.22 1.95 -23.79
CA GLU A 97 3.47 1.35 -22.46
C GLU A 97 2.92 -0.07 -22.36
N LEU A 98 1.86 -0.39 -23.14
CA LEU A 98 1.29 -1.74 -23.21
C LEU A 98 2.26 -2.76 -23.81
N LYS A 99 3.19 -2.30 -24.64
CA LYS A 99 4.18 -3.16 -25.31
C LYS A 99 5.37 -3.53 -24.41
N TYR A 100 5.48 -2.91 -23.23
CA TYR A 100 6.60 -3.14 -22.33
C TYR A 100 6.54 -4.54 -21.70
N GLU A 101 7.69 -5.07 -21.30
CA GLU A 101 7.75 -6.29 -20.52
C GLU A 101 7.15 -6.08 -19.12
N ILE A 102 6.77 -7.15 -18.44
CA ILE A 102 6.09 -7.10 -17.15
C ILE A 102 6.94 -6.35 -16.10
N HIS A 103 8.26 -6.58 -16.09
CA HIS A 103 9.15 -5.87 -15.17
C HIS A 103 9.16 -4.35 -15.40
N ASP A 104 9.34 -3.92 -16.66
CA ASP A 104 9.28 -2.50 -17.05
C ASP A 104 7.93 -1.86 -16.74
N LYS A 105 6.85 -2.62 -16.92
CA LYS A 105 5.47 -2.23 -16.63
C LYS A 105 5.26 -1.92 -15.15
N GLU A 106 5.78 -2.76 -14.28
CA GLU A 106 5.69 -2.58 -12.82
C GLU A 106 6.57 -1.41 -12.36
N LEU A 107 7.80 -1.34 -12.87
CA LEU A 107 8.71 -0.23 -12.58
C LEU A 107 8.16 1.12 -13.06
N LEU A 108 7.52 1.15 -14.23
CA LEU A 108 6.80 2.32 -14.73
C LEU A 108 5.72 2.79 -13.75
N GLY A 109 5.03 1.88 -13.08
CA GLY A 109 4.06 2.20 -12.04
C GLY A 109 4.69 3.00 -10.90
N ILE A 110 5.86 2.58 -10.43
CA ILE A 110 6.64 3.27 -9.39
C ILE A 110 7.10 4.64 -9.88
N VAL A 111 7.77 4.70 -11.03
CA VAL A 111 8.31 5.94 -11.61
C VAL A 111 7.20 6.96 -11.82
N TRP A 112 6.05 6.53 -12.35
CA TRP A 112 4.90 7.39 -12.56
C TRP A 112 4.34 7.95 -11.25
N ALA A 113 4.20 7.11 -10.22
CA ALA A 113 3.72 7.53 -8.91
C ALA A 113 4.67 8.56 -8.27
N LEU A 114 5.97 8.30 -8.31
CA LEU A 114 7.00 9.21 -7.80
C LEU A 114 7.01 10.55 -8.55
N LYS A 115 6.86 10.53 -9.89
CA LYS A 115 6.69 11.77 -10.67
C LYS A 115 5.47 12.57 -10.22
N ARG A 116 4.37 11.88 -9.90
CA ARG A 116 3.11 12.55 -9.51
C ARG A 116 3.20 13.22 -8.15
N TRP A 117 3.93 12.62 -7.20
CA TRP A 117 4.09 13.13 -5.84
C TRP A 117 5.50 13.68 -5.55
N ARG A 118 6.28 13.99 -6.59
CA ARG A 118 7.68 14.41 -6.48
C ARG A 118 7.90 15.51 -5.44
N ALA A 119 7.10 16.58 -5.48
CA ALA A 119 7.23 17.70 -4.56
C ALA A 119 7.03 17.29 -3.08
N PHE A 120 6.10 16.36 -2.81
CA PHE A 120 5.85 15.85 -1.46
C PHE A 120 6.99 14.94 -1.00
N LEU A 121 7.41 14.00 -1.86
CA LEU A 121 8.40 12.98 -1.51
C LEU A 121 9.82 13.54 -1.35
N LEU A 122 10.17 14.58 -2.10
CA LEU A 122 11.45 15.29 -1.92
C LEU A 122 11.51 16.10 -0.61
N SER A 123 10.35 16.46 -0.05
CA SER A 123 10.29 17.20 1.22
C SER A 123 10.41 16.30 2.46
N LEU A 124 10.40 14.98 2.27
CA LEU A 124 10.53 14.02 3.37
C LEU A 124 11.99 13.93 3.84
N SER A 125 12.21 14.11 5.14
CA SER A 125 13.54 13.98 5.74
C SER A 125 13.91 12.53 6.05
N SER A 126 12.93 11.64 6.20
CA SER A 126 13.11 10.21 6.44
C SER A 126 12.93 9.42 5.14
N PRO A 127 13.60 8.26 4.99
CA PRO A 127 13.31 7.36 3.88
C PRO A 127 11.84 6.92 3.95
N PHE A 128 11.20 6.80 2.80
CA PHE A 128 9.84 6.27 2.69
C PHE A 128 9.83 4.90 2.01
N GLU A 129 8.78 4.13 2.25
CA GLU A 129 8.67 2.76 1.76
C GLU A 129 7.82 2.72 0.47
N VAL A 130 8.37 2.11 -0.59
CA VAL A 130 7.63 1.82 -1.82
C VAL A 130 7.19 0.36 -1.81
N LEU A 131 5.87 0.16 -1.73
CA LEU A 131 5.26 -1.16 -1.72
C LEU A 131 4.85 -1.57 -3.14
N THR A 132 5.39 -2.70 -3.60
CA THR A 132 5.10 -3.30 -4.91
C THR A 132 4.62 -4.74 -4.77
N ASN A 133 3.77 -5.20 -5.69
CA ASN A 133 3.36 -6.60 -5.83
C ASN A 133 4.34 -7.43 -6.68
N HIS A 134 5.50 -6.86 -7.05
CA HIS A 134 6.49 -7.53 -7.88
C HIS A 134 7.84 -7.70 -7.17
N SER A 135 8.23 -8.94 -6.87
CA SER A 135 9.41 -9.24 -6.05
C SER A 135 10.74 -8.88 -6.72
N SER A 136 10.84 -8.95 -8.05
CA SER A 136 12.10 -8.63 -8.74
C SER A 136 12.55 -7.17 -8.56
N LEU A 137 11.61 -6.24 -8.30
CA LEU A 137 11.92 -4.82 -8.17
C LEU A 137 12.67 -4.50 -6.88
N GLN A 138 12.66 -5.38 -5.88
CA GLN A 138 13.46 -5.21 -4.66
C GLN A 138 14.96 -5.09 -4.96
N TYR A 139 15.41 -5.75 -6.02
CA TYR A 139 16.81 -5.78 -6.41
C TYR A 139 17.15 -4.78 -7.51
N PHE A 140 16.18 -3.98 -7.99
CA PHE A 140 16.36 -3.09 -9.13
C PHE A 140 17.56 -2.14 -8.96
N MET A 141 17.70 -1.51 -7.78
CA MET A 141 18.81 -0.59 -7.48
C MET A 141 20.17 -1.31 -7.31
N SER A 142 20.17 -2.64 -7.17
CA SER A 142 21.37 -3.47 -7.00
C SER A 142 21.81 -4.17 -8.31
N SER A 143 20.89 -4.29 -9.28
CA SER A 143 21.14 -4.94 -10.57
C SER A 143 22.18 -4.19 -11.41
N LYS A 144 23.16 -4.92 -11.97
CA LYS A 144 24.33 -4.35 -12.67
C LYS A 144 24.14 -4.07 -14.16
N VAL A 145 23.11 -4.62 -14.80
CA VAL A 145 22.85 -4.41 -16.23
C VAL A 145 21.44 -3.85 -16.36
N LEU A 146 21.35 -2.59 -16.77
CA LEU A 146 20.10 -1.87 -16.99
C LEU A 146 19.91 -1.64 -18.49
N THR A 147 18.67 -1.74 -18.96
CA THR A 147 18.31 -1.25 -20.29
C THR A 147 18.41 0.28 -20.35
N TRP A 148 18.48 0.85 -21.56
CA TRP A 148 18.50 2.32 -21.75
C TRP A 148 17.29 3.04 -21.14
N ARG A 149 16.15 2.35 -20.98
CA ARG A 149 14.95 2.88 -20.33
C ARG A 149 15.12 2.86 -18.82
N GLU A 150 15.51 1.71 -18.27
CA GLU A 150 15.75 1.53 -16.84
C GLU A 150 16.86 2.44 -16.33
N ALA A 151 17.92 2.69 -17.11
CA ALA A 151 18.98 3.63 -16.74
C ALA A 151 18.45 5.07 -16.55
N ARG A 152 17.59 5.53 -17.47
CA ARG A 152 16.93 6.85 -17.35
C ARG A 152 15.98 6.91 -16.16
N TRP A 153 15.33 5.79 -15.83
CA TRP A 153 14.50 5.74 -14.63
C TRP A 153 15.34 5.68 -13.37
N ALA A 154 16.46 4.94 -13.35
CA ALA A 154 17.37 4.88 -12.22
C ALA A 154 17.96 6.26 -11.89
N GLU A 155 18.31 7.05 -12.91
CA GLU A 155 18.72 8.44 -12.72
C GLU A 155 17.64 9.26 -11.99
N PHE A 156 16.39 9.21 -12.46
CA PHE A 156 15.28 9.90 -11.80
C PHE A 156 14.99 9.37 -10.39
N LEU A 157 15.08 8.05 -10.19
CA LEU A 157 14.85 7.42 -8.90
C LEU A 157 15.94 7.78 -7.88
N SER A 158 17.18 8.02 -8.34
CA SER A 158 18.31 8.39 -7.47
C SER A 158 18.09 9.69 -6.70
N GLU A 159 17.15 10.53 -7.15
CA GLU A 159 16.77 11.76 -6.45
C GLU A 159 16.00 11.52 -5.14
N PHE A 160 15.41 10.34 -4.97
CA PHE A 160 14.55 10.03 -3.84
C PHE A 160 15.24 9.09 -2.85
N HIS A 161 15.00 9.30 -1.56
CA HIS A 161 15.44 8.40 -0.51
C HIS A 161 14.31 7.42 -0.16
N PHE A 162 14.34 6.23 -0.75
CA PHE A 162 13.29 5.22 -0.55
C PHE A 162 13.82 3.79 -0.57
N SER A 163 13.02 2.86 -0.04
CA SER A 163 13.25 1.42 -0.11
C SER A 163 12.10 0.72 -0.83
N ILE A 164 12.39 -0.30 -1.65
CA ILE A 164 11.36 -1.08 -2.34
C ILE A 164 11.10 -2.37 -1.55
N THR A 165 9.88 -2.52 -1.05
CA THR A 165 9.44 -3.72 -0.33
C THR A 165 8.36 -4.45 -1.11
N TYR A 166 8.55 -5.75 -1.30
CA TYR A 166 7.58 -6.62 -1.90
C TYR A 166 6.44 -6.93 -0.92
N CYS A 167 5.21 -6.67 -1.34
CA CYS A 167 3.98 -7.01 -0.64
C CYS A 167 3.22 -8.09 -1.42
N PRO A 168 3.03 -9.31 -0.85
CA PRO A 168 2.21 -10.31 -1.49
C PRO A 168 0.74 -9.86 -1.59
N GLY A 169 0.11 -10.15 -2.74
CA GLY A 169 -1.10 -9.50 -3.27
C GLY A 169 -2.31 -9.35 -2.33
N CYS A 170 -2.51 -10.20 -1.33
CA CYS A 170 -3.60 -10.04 -0.35
C CYS A 170 -3.52 -8.69 0.40
N LEU A 171 -2.32 -8.10 0.49
CA LEU A 171 -2.10 -6.80 1.13
C LEU A 171 -2.33 -5.59 0.20
N ALA A 172 -2.51 -5.78 -1.11
CA ALA A 172 -2.50 -4.74 -2.14
C ALA A 172 -3.88 -4.25 -2.62
N THR A 173 -4.91 -4.54 -1.83
CA THR A 173 -6.34 -4.36 -2.16
C THR A 173 -6.71 -2.99 -2.74
N LEU A 174 -6.14 -1.90 -2.22
CA LEU A 174 -6.55 -0.55 -2.62
C LEU A 174 -5.98 -0.14 -4.00
N PRO A 175 -4.66 -0.18 -4.25
CA PRO A 175 -4.11 -0.01 -5.59
C PRO A 175 -4.57 -1.08 -6.60
N ASP A 176 -4.84 -2.32 -6.17
CA ASP A 176 -5.46 -3.36 -7.01
C ASP A 176 -6.85 -2.93 -7.49
N ALA A 177 -7.71 -2.43 -6.60
CA ALA A 177 -9.01 -1.91 -6.99
C ALA A 177 -8.91 -0.74 -8.00
N LEU A 178 -7.83 0.05 -7.95
CA LEU A 178 -7.61 1.17 -8.88
C LEU A 178 -7.15 0.74 -10.27
N SER A 179 -6.41 -0.37 -10.36
CA SER A 179 -5.81 -0.85 -11.61
C SER A 179 -6.65 -1.93 -12.31
N LEU A 180 -7.55 -2.59 -11.57
CA LEU A 180 -8.42 -3.68 -12.04
C LEU A 180 -9.83 -3.22 -12.45
N TRP A 181 -10.06 -1.93 -12.66
CA TRP A 181 -11.41 -1.43 -12.95
C TRP A 181 -11.94 -1.96 -14.29
N ASP A 182 -13.11 -2.62 -14.27
CA ASP A 182 -13.65 -3.41 -15.40
C ASP A 182 -13.80 -2.62 -16.71
N ASN A 183 -14.10 -1.32 -16.62
CA ASN A 183 -14.23 -0.42 -17.78
C ASN A 183 -12.90 -0.16 -18.53
N VAL A 184 -11.77 -0.65 -18.00
CA VAL A 184 -10.45 -0.53 -18.64
C VAL A 184 -10.16 -1.73 -19.53
N TYR A 185 -10.77 -2.88 -19.30
CA TYR A 185 -10.50 -4.09 -20.06
C TYR A 185 -11.30 -4.11 -21.38
N PRO A 186 -10.65 -4.41 -22.52
CA PRO A 186 -11.37 -4.66 -23.76
C PRO A 186 -12.22 -5.93 -23.63
N GLU A 187 -13.40 -5.95 -24.25
CA GLU A 187 -14.17 -7.20 -24.33
C GLU A 187 -13.47 -8.19 -25.26
N ARG A 188 -13.78 -9.48 -25.10
CA ARG A 188 -13.07 -10.57 -25.78
C ARG A 188 -13.25 -10.42 -27.30
N GLY A 189 -12.22 -9.92 -27.99
CA GLY A 189 -12.22 -9.69 -29.45
C GLY A 189 -12.10 -8.22 -29.88
N GLU A 190 -12.06 -7.27 -28.94
CA GLU A 190 -11.88 -5.84 -29.23
C GLU A 190 -10.44 -5.38 -29.00
N ASP A 191 -9.91 -4.55 -29.90
CA ASP A 191 -8.59 -3.93 -29.69
C ASP A 191 -8.66 -2.85 -28.60
N PHE A 192 -7.69 -2.83 -27.69
CA PHE A 192 -7.64 -1.84 -26.59
C PHE A 192 -7.75 -0.38 -27.09
N ILE A 193 -7.20 -0.11 -28.28
CA ILE A 193 -7.19 1.21 -28.91
C ILE A 193 -8.60 1.63 -29.35
N SER A 194 -9.44 0.70 -29.82
CA SER A 194 -10.79 1.03 -30.28
C SER A 194 -11.72 1.38 -29.12
N LYS A 195 -11.54 0.74 -27.96
CA LYS A 195 -12.37 0.97 -26.76
C LYS A 195 -11.99 2.23 -25.98
N ASN A 196 -10.79 2.79 -26.18
CA ASN A 196 -10.31 3.97 -25.44
C ASN A 196 -9.53 4.96 -26.33
N PRO A 197 -10.22 5.79 -27.13
CA PRO A 197 -9.56 6.75 -28.01
C PRO A 197 -8.91 7.94 -27.28
N MET A 198 -9.28 8.21 -26.02
CA MET A 198 -8.74 9.33 -25.21
C MET A 198 -7.86 8.83 -24.08
N SER A 199 -6.55 8.91 -24.26
CA SER A 199 -5.50 8.27 -23.44
C SER A 199 -5.11 8.99 -22.14
N PHE A 200 -5.85 10.03 -21.71
CA PHE A 200 -5.49 10.85 -20.53
C PHE A 200 -6.65 11.14 -19.58
N GLN A 201 -7.56 10.19 -19.37
CA GLN A 201 -8.57 10.33 -18.32
C GLN A 201 -8.04 9.80 -16.98
N GLN A 202 -8.10 10.63 -15.95
CA GLN A 202 -7.97 10.17 -14.57
C GLN A 202 -9.07 9.13 -14.36
N LEU A 203 -8.68 7.91 -13.99
CA LEU A 203 -9.61 6.78 -13.92
C LEU A 203 -10.68 7.03 -12.86
N ILE A 204 -10.34 7.64 -11.74
CA ILE A 204 -11.31 8.08 -10.73
C ILE A 204 -11.56 9.58 -10.91
N LYS A 205 -12.81 9.96 -11.20
CA LYS A 205 -13.23 11.37 -11.11
C LYS A 205 -13.44 11.75 -9.64
N GLN A 206 -13.19 13.00 -9.27
CA GLN A 206 -13.39 13.45 -7.87
C GLN A 206 -14.81 13.18 -7.36
N ASP A 207 -15.79 13.18 -8.25
CA ASP A 207 -17.21 12.93 -7.97
C ASP A 207 -17.53 11.44 -7.70
N GLU A 208 -16.66 10.53 -8.11
CA GLU A 208 -16.82 9.07 -7.96
C GLU A 208 -16.20 8.55 -6.63
N VAL A 209 -15.50 9.41 -5.90
CA VAL A 209 -14.97 9.13 -4.55
C VAL A 209 -16.10 9.35 -3.53
N HIS A 210 -17.00 8.37 -3.40
CA HIS A 210 -18.03 8.44 -2.36
C HIS A 210 -17.41 8.25 -0.96
N PRO A 211 -17.56 9.21 -0.02
CA PRO A 211 -17.03 9.09 1.33
C PRO A 211 -17.45 7.77 2.02
N SER A 212 -18.64 7.27 1.72
CA SER A 212 -19.20 6.02 2.27
C SER A 212 -18.42 4.74 1.92
N ARG A 213 -17.67 4.71 0.80
CA ARG A 213 -16.77 3.58 0.47
C ARG A 213 -15.46 3.60 1.27
N TYR A 214 -15.09 4.74 1.84
CA TYR A 214 -13.83 4.97 2.54
C TYR A 214 -14.00 5.23 4.05
N PHE A 215 -15.22 5.58 4.50
CA PHE A 215 -15.57 5.71 5.91
C PHE A 215 -16.01 4.36 6.49
N ALA A 216 -15.06 3.59 6.99
CA ALA A 216 -15.30 2.68 8.11
C ALA A 216 -15.21 3.41 9.47
N VAL A 217 -15.59 4.70 9.52
CA VAL A 217 -15.72 5.46 10.76
C VAL A 217 -17.09 6.13 10.76
N LYS A 218 -17.96 5.70 11.67
CA LYS A 218 -19.25 6.37 11.89
C LYS A 218 -18.98 7.80 12.38
N VAL A 219 -19.47 8.77 11.62
CA VAL A 219 -19.41 10.22 11.91
C VAL A 219 -20.06 10.56 13.27
N GLU A 220 -20.96 9.71 13.78
CA GLU A 220 -21.58 9.83 15.11
C GLU A 220 -20.58 9.80 16.28
N SER A 221 -19.31 9.48 16.04
CA SER A 221 -18.27 9.40 17.08
C SER A 221 -17.61 10.76 17.39
N PHE A 222 -17.80 11.78 16.55
CA PHE A 222 -17.13 13.08 16.70
C PHE A 222 -17.90 14.07 17.59
N SER A 223 -19.20 13.87 17.80
CA SER A 223 -20.01 14.73 18.69
C SER A 223 -19.77 14.50 20.18
N LYS A 224 -19.00 13.47 20.56
CA LYS A 224 -18.66 13.15 21.96
C LYS A 224 -17.26 13.58 22.39
N LEU A 225 -16.57 14.38 21.56
CA LEU A 225 -15.21 14.85 21.82
C LEU A 225 -15.12 16.38 21.97
N ILE A 226 -16.25 17.08 22.03
CA ILE A 226 -16.30 18.55 22.19
C ILE A 226 -17.08 19.01 23.44
N ASP A 227 -17.57 18.10 24.30
CA ASP A 227 -18.02 18.45 25.66
C ASP A 227 -17.37 17.56 26.72
#